data_AF-A0A7C5Y3R8-F1
#
_entry.id   AF-A0A7C5Y3R8-F1
#
_cell.length_a   1.000
_cell.length_b   1.000
_cell.length_c   1.000
_cell.angle_alpha   90.00
_cell.angle_beta   90.00
_cell.angle_gamma   90.00
#
_symmetry.space_group_name_H-M   'P 1'
#
loop_
_entity.id
_entity.type
_entity.pdbx_description
1 polymer ?
#
loop_
_entity_poly.entity_id
_entity_poly.type
_entity_poly.pdbx_seq_one_letter_code
_entity_poly.pdbx_strand_id
1 'polypeptide(L)'
;MSLAIETLARYSYFSEALRLSSLYYKKIVSGDLLSTDFYRIILKGFLGIKIVSEGLIIEPRLPNDLSNASLILYINDNMLKIRFIGWGEKIDAIYLDEKYYSQPLIRYNDLTKTKIVTVILKENPMKIMCFVISSEGEPLKDAYVVIKSSYGTSYIGYTDYSGKICAPLPYDVKWIYININDTLGISINMMNTGSDEGSIYIDISQHNLNLSNEMSKVYTDIRILKDRLDFLDNSISSISNNLSKFLSYVNDVERKISLIDEKDRDLSIILYSIIILTSISLSISIYSLMGRKR
;
A
#
# COMPACT_ATOMS: atom_id res chain seq x y z
N MET A 1 -12.32 0.54 -2.16
CA MET A 1 -12.12 0.33 -0.71
C MET A 1 -13.16 -0.61 -0.12
N SER A 2 -14.46 -0.37 -0.34
CA SER A 2 -15.56 -1.25 0.11
C SER A 2 -15.41 -2.72 -0.30
N LEU A 3 -15.07 -3.00 -1.57
CA LEU A 3 -14.80 -4.37 -2.04
C LEU A 3 -13.66 -5.05 -1.28
N ALA A 4 -12.58 -4.34 -0.94
CA ALA A 4 -11.47 -4.92 -0.20
C ALA A 4 -11.89 -5.30 1.22
N ILE A 5 -12.70 -4.47 1.87
CA ILE A 5 -13.24 -4.74 3.20
C ILE A 5 -14.22 -5.92 3.17
N GLU A 6 -15.10 -5.97 2.16
CA GLU A 6 -15.98 -7.11 1.91
C GLU A 6 -15.15 -8.41 1.79
N THR A 7 -14.12 -8.40 0.94
CA THR A 7 -13.20 -9.53 0.77
C THR A 7 -12.54 -9.94 2.08
N LEU A 8 -11.99 -9.00 2.84
CA LEU A 8 -11.37 -9.30 4.13
C LEU A 8 -12.36 -9.97 5.10
N ALA A 9 -13.61 -9.49 5.17
CA ALA A 9 -14.66 -10.13 5.95
C ALA A 9 -14.98 -11.55 5.42
N ARG A 10 -15.06 -11.73 4.09
CA ARG A 10 -15.29 -13.04 3.46
C ARG A 10 -14.16 -14.04 3.68
N TYR A 11 -12.92 -13.59 3.88
CA TYR A 11 -11.77 -14.44 4.21
C TYR A 11 -11.46 -14.47 5.71
N SER A 12 -12.37 -13.94 6.54
CA SER A 12 -12.30 -14.01 7.99
C SER A 12 -11.13 -13.25 8.62
N TYR A 13 -10.63 -12.22 7.92
CA TYR A 13 -9.71 -11.22 8.46
C TYR A 13 -10.51 -10.18 9.27
N PHE A 14 -11.25 -10.62 10.29
CA PHE A 14 -12.28 -9.79 10.89
C PHE A 14 -11.75 -8.55 11.59
N SER A 15 -10.63 -8.65 12.31
CA SER A 15 -10.02 -7.49 12.98
C SER A 15 -9.71 -6.36 11.98
N GLU A 16 -9.10 -6.69 10.85
CA GLU A 16 -8.75 -5.72 9.82
C GLU A 16 -10.00 -5.22 9.08
N ALA A 17 -10.95 -6.13 8.78
CA ALA A 17 -12.22 -5.76 8.17
C ALA A 17 -13.02 -4.78 9.05
N LEU A 18 -13.11 -5.02 10.36
CA LEU A 18 -13.80 -4.13 11.32
C LEU A 18 -13.08 -2.79 11.47
N ARG A 19 -11.74 -2.79 11.55
CA ARG A 19 -10.93 -1.57 11.62
C ARG A 19 -11.17 -0.69 10.41
N LEU A 20 -11.06 -1.27 9.21
CA LEU A 20 -11.28 -0.54 7.96
C LEU A 20 -12.76 -0.13 7.80
N SER A 21 -13.71 -0.97 8.22
CA SER A 21 -15.14 -0.61 8.24
C SER A 21 -15.40 0.61 9.12
N SER A 22 -14.80 0.66 10.31
CA SER A 22 -14.92 1.81 11.23
C SER A 22 -14.34 3.08 10.64
N LEU A 23 -13.17 2.99 9.98
CA LEU A 23 -12.56 4.12 9.27
C LEU A 23 -13.43 4.58 8.09
N TYR A 24 -13.99 3.63 7.35
CA TYR A 24 -14.91 3.92 6.25
C TYR A 24 -16.18 4.62 6.75
N TYR A 25 -16.76 4.14 7.85
CA TYR A 25 -17.93 4.75 8.46
C TYR A 25 -17.66 6.19 8.93
N LYS A 26 -16.51 6.45 9.55
CA LYS A 26 -16.11 7.83 9.92
C LYS A 26 -16.10 8.77 8.72
N LYS A 27 -15.65 8.29 7.56
CA LYS A 27 -15.65 9.05 6.30
C LYS A 27 -17.06 9.26 5.71
N ILE A 28 -18.00 8.34 5.97
CA ILE A 28 -19.42 8.57 5.63
C ILE A 28 -19.98 9.69 6.51
N VAL A 29 -19.72 9.63 7.82
CA VAL A 29 -20.22 10.64 8.77
C VAL A 29 -19.64 12.03 8.47
N SER A 30 -18.40 12.13 7.98
CA SER A 30 -17.81 13.40 7.52
C SER A 30 -18.35 13.87 6.16
N GLY A 31 -19.16 13.07 5.46
CA GLY A 31 -19.74 13.40 4.15
C GLY A 31 -18.83 13.07 2.95
N ASP A 32 -17.68 12.43 3.18
CA ASP A 32 -16.70 12.14 2.11
C ASP A 32 -17.08 10.91 1.28
N LEU A 33 -17.95 10.03 1.78
CA LEU A 33 -18.29 8.75 1.16
C LEU A 33 -19.78 8.41 1.25
N LEU A 34 -20.25 7.58 0.31
CA LEU A 34 -21.62 7.09 0.24
C LEU A 34 -21.87 5.94 1.22
N SER A 35 -23.06 5.94 1.85
CA SER A 35 -23.48 4.89 2.79
C SER A 35 -23.81 3.55 2.11
N THR A 36 -24.15 3.56 0.81
CA THR A 36 -24.50 2.37 0.02
C THR A 36 -23.41 1.30 0.05
N ASP A 37 -22.15 1.74 -0.06
CA ASP A 37 -20.98 0.88 -0.02
C ASP A 37 -20.75 0.26 1.36
N PHE A 38 -21.13 0.96 2.42
CA PHE A 38 -21.04 0.44 3.78
C PHE A 38 -22.09 -0.64 4.03
N TYR A 39 -23.33 -0.45 3.56
CA TYR A 39 -24.34 -1.51 3.61
C TYR A 39 -23.89 -2.78 2.87
N ARG A 40 -23.20 -2.62 1.74
CA ARG A 40 -22.62 -3.75 1.01
C ARG A 40 -21.60 -4.51 1.86
N ILE A 41 -20.71 -3.82 2.59
CA ILE A 41 -19.75 -4.45 3.51
C ILE A 41 -20.47 -5.28 4.58
N ILE A 42 -21.51 -4.71 5.20
CA ILE A 42 -22.27 -5.40 6.25
C ILE A 42 -23.05 -6.59 5.69
N LEU A 43 -23.87 -6.37 4.66
CA LEU A 43 -24.77 -7.38 4.11
C LEU A 43 -24.02 -8.50 3.40
N LYS A 44 -23.09 -8.18 2.49
CA LYS A 44 -22.37 -9.19 1.70
C LYS A 44 -21.12 -9.70 2.40
N GLY A 45 -20.38 -8.83 3.08
CA GLY A 45 -19.16 -9.22 3.78
C GLY A 45 -19.45 -10.04 5.02
N PHE A 46 -19.95 -9.39 6.08
CA PHE A 46 -20.16 -10.02 7.39
C PHE A 46 -21.39 -10.94 7.42
N LEU A 47 -22.57 -10.46 7.03
CA LEU A 47 -23.81 -11.24 7.11
C LEU A 47 -23.93 -12.29 5.98
N GLY A 48 -23.13 -12.15 4.91
CA GLY A 48 -23.08 -13.11 3.81
C GLY A 48 -24.39 -13.30 3.07
N ILE A 49 -25.22 -12.25 3.02
CA ILE A 49 -26.52 -12.25 2.37
C ILE A 49 -26.33 -12.06 0.86
N LYS A 50 -26.79 -13.03 0.08
CA LYS A 50 -26.81 -12.93 -1.39
C LYS A 50 -28.18 -13.32 -1.91
N ILE A 51 -28.81 -12.41 -2.64
CA ILE A 51 -30.05 -12.68 -3.37
C ILE A 51 -29.67 -13.30 -4.71
N VAL A 52 -30.22 -14.46 -5.01
CA VAL A 52 -30.03 -15.20 -6.27
C VAL A 52 -31.38 -15.48 -6.91
N SER A 53 -31.38 -16.00 -8.15
CA SER A 53 -32.60 -16.33 -8.89
C SER A 53 -33.50 -17.34 -8.16
N GLU A 54 -32.91 -18.25 -7.40
CA GLU A 54 -33.59 -19.35 -6.73
C GLU A 54 -34.08 -18.99 -5.32
N GLY A 55 -33.54 -17.93 -4.71
CA GLY A 55 -33.83 -17.54 -3.34
C GLY A 55 -32.77 -16.68 -2.67
N LEU A 56 -32.57 -16.91 -1.37
CA LEU A 56 -31.65 -16.18 -0.51
C LEU A 56 -30.57 -17.11 0.03
N ILE A 57 -29.31 -16.78 -0.24
CA ILE A 57 -28.16 -17.44 0.38
C ILE A 57 -27.77 -16.66 1.63
N ILE A 58 -27.61 -17.37 2.75
CA ILE A 58 -27.14 -16.82 4.03
C ILE A 58 -25.88 -17.56 4.45
N GLU A 59 -24.72 -16.92 4.31
CA GLU A 59 -23.40 -17.48 4.66
C GLU A 59 -22.62 -16.52 5.58
N PRO A 60 -23.07 -16.30 6.82
CA PRO A 60 -22.48 -15.30 7.70
C PRO A 60 -21.07 -15.70 8.11
N ARG A 61 -20.23 -14.68 8.24
CA ARG A 61 -18.88 -14.76 8.81
C ARG A 61 -18.77 -13.61 9.78
N LEU A 62 -19.06 -13.90 11.06
CA LEU A 62 -19.22 -12.86 12.06
C LEU A 62 -18.03 -12.85 13.03
N PRO A 63 -17.36 -11.70 13.21
CA PRO A 63 -16.55 -11.50 14.39
C PRO A 63 -17.40 -11.58 15.65
N ASN A 64 -16.72 -11.83 16.77
CA ASN A 64 -17.34 -11.82 18.08
C ASN A 64 -18.06 -10.48 18.40
N ASP A 65 -17.50 -9.35 17.95
CA ASP A 65 -18.10 -8.01 18.09
C ASP A 65 -19.48 -7.87 17.40
N LEU A 66 -19.76 -8.71 16.40
CA LEU A 66 -21.04 -8.77 15.69
C LEU A 66 -21.85 -10.02 16.08
N SER A 67 -21.50 -10.66 17.21
CA SER A 67 -22.27 -11.79 17.73
C SER A 67 -23.72 -11.37 17.99
N ASN A 68 -24.64 -12.31 17.77
CA ASN A 68 -26.06 -12.11 18.03
C ASN A 68 -26.73 -10.99 17.21
N ALA A 69 -26.13 -10.62 16.06
CA ALA A 69 -26.70 -9.65 15.15
C ALA A 69 -28.08 -10.08 14.62
N SER A 70 -28.92 -9.10 14.26
CA SER A 70 -30.19 -9.37 13.60
C SER A 70 -30.42 -8.39 12.45
N LEU A 71 -31.15 -8.87 11.44
CA LEU A 71 -31.47 -8.14 10.23
C LEU A 71 -32.95 -8.34 9.92
N ILE A 72 -33.63 -7.28 9.48
CA ILE A 72 -34.97 -7.37 8.92
C ILE A 72 -34.85 -7.08 7.42
N LEU A 73 -35.30 -8.02 6.61
CA LEU A 73 -35.34 -7.90 5.15
C LEU A 73 -36.79 -7.90 4.67
N TYR A 74 -37.10 -7.03 3.73
CA TYR A 74 -38.37 -7.06 3.01
C TYR A 74 -38.12 -7.65 1.63
N ILE A 75 -38.71 -8.82 1.35
CA ILE A 75 -38.58 -9.54 0.08
C ILE A 75 -40.00 -9.85 -0.42
N ASN A 76 -40.38 -9.29 -1.57
CA ASN A 76 -41.71 -9.47 -2.18
C ASN A 76 -42.86 -9.24 -1.16
N ASP A 77 -42.84 -8.10 -0.48
CA ASP A 77 -43.79 -7.69 0.57
C ASP A 77 -43.82 -8.57 1.83
N ASN A 78 -42.99 -9.61 1.91
CA ASN A 78 -42.80 -10.38 3.13
C ASN A 78 -41.68 -9.79 3.99
N MET A 79 -41.97 -9.59 5.28
CA MET A 79 -41.00 -9.16 6.28
C MET A 79 -40.33 -10.38 6.90
N LEU A 80 -39.06 -10.57 6.58
CA LEU A 80 -38.25 -11.67 7.07
C LEU A 80 -37.29 -11.17 8.16
N LYS A 81 -37.39 -11.72 9.38
CA LYS A 81 -36.43 -11.45 10.45
C LYS A 81 -35.35 -12.52 10.47
N ILE A 82 -34.12 -12.13 10.17
CA ILE A 82 -32.94 -13.02 10.25
C ILE A 82 -32.23 -12.74 11.56
N ARG A 83 -32.02 -13.78 12.36
CA ARG A 83 -31.27 -13.75 13.62
C ARG A 83 -30.02 -14.59 13.46
N PHE A 84 -28.88 -14.01 13.75
CA PHE A 84 -27.63 -14.74 13.87
C PHE A 84 -27.41 -15.02 15.36
N ILE A 85 -27.02 -16.24 15.72
CA ILE A 85 -26.70 -16.63 17.11
C ILE A 85 -25.25 -17.07 17.14
N GLY A 86 -24.48 -16.53 18.08
CA GLY A 86 -23.04 -16.77 18.18
C GLY A 86 -22.22 -15.98 17.17
N TRP A 87 -20.98 -16.43 16.95
CA TRP A 87 -19.99 -15.83 16.06
C TRP A 87 -19.13 -16.92 15.42
N GLY A 88 -18.36 -16.58 14.38
CA GLY A 88 -17.46 -17.52 13.71
C GLY A 88 -17.63 -17.56 12.19
N GLU A 89 -16.93 -18.51 11.56
CA GLU A 89 -16.88 -18.64 10.09
C GLU A 89 -17.82 -19.70 9.53
N LYS A 90 -18.34 -20.60 10.38
CA LYS A 90 -19.10 -21.78 9.98
C LYS A 90 -20.50 -21.71 10.56
N ILE A 91 -21.47 -22.09 9.74
CA ILE A 91 -22.84 -22.32 10.18
C ILE A 91 -22.89 -23.67 10.88
N ASP A 92 -23.47 -23.70 12.07
CA ASP A 92 -23.79 -24.92 12.79
C ASP A 92 -25.18 -25.43 12.41
N ALA A 93 -26.18 -24.54 12.41
CA ALA A 93 -27.55 -24.87 12.04
C ALA A 93 -28.33 -23.66 11.49
N ILE A 94 -29.33 -23.93 10.65
CA ILE A 94 -30.30 -22.94 10.18
C ILE A 94 -31.70 -23.45 10.54
N TYR A 95 -32.57 -22.54 10.99
CA TYR A 95 -33.97 -22.83 11.26
C TYR A 95 -34.87 -21.81 10.57
N LEU A 96 -35.96 -22.29 9.96
CA LEU A 96 -37.06 -21.49 9.42
C LEU A 96 -38.27 -21.67 10.33
N ASP A 97 -38.67 -20.64 11.07
CA ASP A 97 -39.77 -20.70 12.05
C ASP A 97 -39.71 -21.98 12.93
N GLU A 98 -38.52 -22.30 13.47
CA GLU A 98 -38.21 -23.46 14.33
C GLU A 98 -37.95 -24.80 13.59
N LYS A 99 -38.13 -24.88 12.27
CA LYS A 99 -37.81 -26.09 11.50
C LYS A 99 -36.38 -26.07 11.00
N TYR A 100 -35.62 -27.12 11.32
CA TYR A 100 -34.26 -27.28 10.83
C TYR A 100 -34.20 -27.25 9.30
N TYR A 101 -33.22 -26.51 8.78
CA TYR A 101 -32.96 -26.34 7.36
C TYR A 101 -31.49 -26.61 7.08
N SER A 102 -31.23 -27.53 6.15
CA SER A 102 -29.90 -28.11 5.98
C SER A 102 -28.97 -27.34 5.05
N GLN A 103 -29.47 -26.30 4.37
CA GLN A 103 -28.73 -25.62 3.31
C GLN A 103 -28.70 -24.10 3.52
N PRO A 104 -27.59 -23.41 3.23
CA PRO A 104 -27.52 -21.95 3.26
C PRO A 104 -28.45 -21.23 2.26
N LEU A 105 -28.81 -21.91 1.15
CA LEU A 105 -29.73 -21.39 0.14
C LEU A 105 -31.17 -21.70 0.53
N ILE A 106 -31.92 -20.67 0.94
CA ILE A 106 -33.34 -20.77 1.25
C ILE A 106 -34.12 -20.34 0.00
N ARG A 107 -34.93 -21.25 -0.55
CA ARG A 107 -35.71 -20.99 -1.77
C ARG A 107 -36.86 -20.01 -1.52
N TYR A 108 -37.27 -19.26 -2.54
CA TYR A 108 -38.39 -18.30 -2.41
C TYR A 108 -39.69 -18.93 -1.91
N ASN A 109 -39.99 -20.17 -2.32
CA ASN A 109 -41.18 -20.90 -1.86
C ASN A 109 -41.19 -21.16 -0.35
N ASP A 110 -40.00 -21.27 0.26
CA ASP A 110 -39.84 -21.44 1.71
C ASP A 110 -39.80 -20.06 2.39
N LEU A 111 -39.10 -19.09 1.81
CA LEU A 111 -38.99 -17.72 2.33
C LEU A 111 -40.35 -17.02 2.47
N THR A 112 -41.23 -17.17 1.48
CA THR A 112 -42.58 -16.56 1.49
C THR A 112 -43.47 -17.06 2.62
N LYS A 113 -43.16 -18.22 3.18
CA LYS A 113 -43.89 -18.83 4.31
C LYS A 113 -43.18 -18.62 5.64
N THR A 114 -41.93 -18.14 5.60
CA THR A 114 -41.07 -18.01 6.76
C THR A 114 -41.17 -16.59 7.31
N LYS A 115 -41.30 -16.45 8.63
CA LYS A 115 -41.22 -15.15 9.32
C LYS A 115 -39.86 -14.90 9.94
N ILE A 116 -39.25 -15.94 10.50
CA ILE A 116 -37.98 -15.89 11.21
C ILE A 116 -37.01 -16.93 10.65
N VAL A 117 -35.83 -16.46 10.25
CA VAL A 117 -34.68 -17.32 9.98
C VAL A 117 -33.71 -17.20 11.14
N THR A 118 -33.40 -18.30 11.80
CA THR A 118 -32.37 -18.36 12.84
C THR A 118 -31.15 -19.08 12.29
N VAL A 119 -30.01 -18.41 12.26
CA VAL A 119 -28.72 -18.98 11.83
C VAL A 119 -27.82 -19.07 13.04
N ILE A 120 -27.50 -20.28 13.45
CA ILE A 120 -26.59 -20.57 14.55
C ILE A 120 -25.19 -20.75 13.96
N LEU A 121 -24.24 -19.97 14.44
CA LEU A 121 -22.83 -20.07 14.08
C LEU A 121 -22.13 -21.02 15.04
N LYS A 122 -21.19 -21.79 14.48
CA LYS A 122 -20.30 -22.63 15.26
C LYS A 122 -19.20 -21.77 15.86
N GLU A 123 -19.31 -21.50 17.16
CA GLU A 123 -18.28 -20.77 17.89
C GLU A 123 -16.98 -21.56 17.93
N ASN A 124 -15.86 -20.87 17.75
CA ASN A 124 -14.56 -21.50 17.89
C ASN A 124 -14.29 -21.73 19.38
N PRO A 125 -13.81 -22.93 19.77
CA PRO A 125 -13.51 -23.23 21.16
C PRO A 125 -12.46 -22.25 21.70
N MET A 126 -12.68 -21.76 22.91
CA MET A 126 -11.75 -20.85 23.58
C MET A 126 -10.70 -21.63 24.37
N LYS A 127 -9.47 -21.11 24.39
CA LYS A 127 -8.40 -21.53 25.30
C LYS A 127 -7.83 -20.34 26.05
N ILE A 128 -7.36 -20.56 27.28
CA ILE A 128 -6.62 -19.54 28.00
C ILE A 128 -5.20 -19.52 27.44
N MET A 129 -4.81 -18.39 26.88
CA MET A 129 -3.45 -18.15 26.41
C MET A 129 -2.80 -17.09 27.29
N CYS A 130 -1.58 -17.36 27.75
CA CYS A 130 -0.84 -16.43 28.58
C CYS A 130 0.32 -15.81 27.81
N PHE A 131 0.58 -14.54 28.05
CA PHE A 131 1.68 -13.76 27.49
C PHE A 131 2.54 -13.29 28.65
N VAL A 132 3.83 -13.54 28.58
CA VAL A 132 4.82 -13.03 29.53
C VAL A 132 5.56 -11.91 28.83
N ILE A 133 5.39 -10.70 29.32
CA ILE A 133 5.90 -9.48 28.71
C ILE A 133 7.05 -8.97 29.57
N SER A 134 8.21 -8.80 28.94
CA SER A 134 9.43 -8.31 29.56
C SER A 134 10.09 -7.21 28.71
N SER A 135 10.97 -6.46 29.34
CA SER A 135 11.90 -5.54 28.69
C SER A 135 13.29 -5.80 29.24
N GLU A 136 14.25 -6.09 28.36
CA GLU A 136 15.65 -6.39 28.73
C GLU A 136 15.73 -7.58 29.70
N GLY A 137 14.87 -8.59 29.50
CA GLY A 137 14.74 -9.74 30.40
C GLY A 137 13.95 -9.49 31.70
N GLU A 138 13.64 -8.24 32.05
CA GLU A 138 12.89 -7.92 33.27
C GLU A 138 11.37 -7.89 33.02
N PRO A 139 10.55 -8.55 33.86
CA PRO A 139 9.10 -8.56 33.69
C PRO A 139 8.47 -7.17 33.81
N LEU A 140 7.61 -6.80 32.85
CA LEU A 140 6.85 -5.56 32.91
C LEU A 140 5.64 -5.74 33.84
N LYS A 141 5.73 -5.23 35.06
CA LYS A 141 4.68 -5.31 36.08
C LYS A 141 3.65 -4.19 35.89
N ASP A 142 2.38 -4.47 36.17
CA ASP A 142 1.27 -3.52 36.12
C ASP A 142 1.15 -2.77 34.78
N ALA A 143 1.63 -3.38 33.69
CA ALA A 143 1.55 -2.80 32.36
C ALA A 143 0.12 -2.97 31.83
N TYR A 144 -0.45 -1.90 31.26
CA TYR A 144 -1.74 -1.96 30.59
C TYR A 144 -1.60 -2.67 29.25
N VAL A 145 -2.37 -3.72 29.03
CA VAL A 145 -2.27 -4.54 27.82
C VAL A 145 -3.64 -4.73 27.18
N VAL A 146 -3.69 -4.48 25.88
CA VAL A 146 -4.84 -4.77 25.02
C VAL A 146 -4.46 -5.86 24.03
N ILE A 147 -5.13 -7.01 24.13
CA ILE A 147 -4.94 -8.16 23.25
C ILE A 147 -6.13 -8.24 22.29
N LYS A 148 -5.86 -8.31 20.99
CA LYS A 148 -6.88 -8.46 19.94
C LYS A 148 -6.55 -9.64 19.07
N SER A 149 -7.52 -10.50 18.81
CA SER A 149 -7.36 -11.65 17.92
C SER A 149 -7.79 -11.33 16.49
N SER A 150 -7.35 -12.15 15.54
CA SER A 150 -7.86 -12.13 14.16
C SER A 150 -9.38 -12.33 14.07
N TYR A 151 -9.98 -12.97 15.07
CA TYR A 151 -11.43 -13.22 15.16
C TYR A 151 -12.25 -12.03 15.69
N GLY A 152 -11.59 -10.92 16.05
CA GLY A 152 -12.24 -9.76 16.64
C GLY A 152 -12.58 -9.97 18.12
N THR A 153 -11.95 -10.92 18.81
CA THR A 153 -12.01 -10.95 20.28
C THR A 153 -11.01 -9.95 20.83
N SER A 154 -11.42 -9.19 21.85
CA SER A 154 -10.55 -8.27 22.58
C SER A 154 -10.51 -8.61 24.07
N TYR A 155 -9.32 -8.61 24.64
CA TYR A 155 -9.10 -8.71 26.07
C TYR A 155 -8.27 -7.52 26.53
N ILE A 156 -8.64 -6.95 27.67
CA ILE A 156 -7.97 -5.80 28.26
C ILE A 156 -7.66 -6.16 29.71
N GLY A 157 -6.43 -5.89 30.14
CA GLY A 157 -6.02 -6.15 31.51
C GLY A 157 -4.66 -5.56 31.83
N TYR A 158 -4.15 -5.96 32.98
CA TYR A 158 -2.83 -5.58 33.46
C TYR A 158 -1.98 -6.84 33.65
N THR A 159 -0.68 -6.72 33.44
CA THR A 159 0.27 -7.80 33.76
C THR A 159 0.47 -7.93 35.27
N ASP A 160 0.68 -9.16 35.73
CA ASP A 160 1.01 -9.44 37.13
C ASP A 160 2.48 -9.11 37.47
N TYR A 161 2.90 -9.43 38.70
CA TYR A 161 4.28 -9.24 39.17
C TYR A 161 5.35 -10.02 38.37
N SER A 162 4.94 -11.03 37.60
CA SER A 162 5.79 -11.81 36.70
C SER A 162 5.70 -11.35 35.24
N GLY A 163 5.06 -10.20 34.99
CA GLY A 163 4.84 -9.68 33.64
C GLY A 163 3.82 -10.49 32.84
N LYS A 164 3.03 -11.34 33.50
CA LYS A 164 2.13 -12.29 32.85
C LYS A 164 0.71 -11.74 32.77
N ILE A 165 0.07 -11.94 31.62
CA ILE A 165 -1.35 -11.68 31.39
C ILE A 165 -1.95 -12.87 30.64
N CYS A 166 -3.14 -13.32 31.04
CA CYS A 166 -3.82 -14.44 30.39
C CYS A 166 -5.17 -14.01 29.85
N ALA A 167 -5.45 -14.36 28.59
CA ALA A 167 -6.67 -14.00 27.89
C ALA A 167 -7.36 -15.25 27.33
N PRO A 168 -8.70 -15.34 27.41
CA PRO A 168 -9.45 -16.34 26.67
C PRO A 168 -9.43 -15.96 25.18
N LEU A 169 -8.83 -16.82 24.36
CA LEU A 169 -8.70 -16.63 22.91
C LEU A 169 -9.15 -17.88 22.15
N PRO A 170 -9.64 -17.73 20.90
CA PRO A 170 -10.03 -18.89 20.08
C PRO A 170 -8.83 -19.81 19.80
N TYR A 171 -9.06 -21.13 19.81
CA TYR A 171 -8.01 -22.15 19.67
C TYR A 171 -7.20 -22.02 18.37
N ASP A 172 -7.88 -21.68 17.29
CA ASP A 172 -7.39 -21.59 15.92
C ASP A 172 -7.12 -20.13 15.49
N VAL A 173 -6.85 -19.25 16.46
CA VAL A 173 -6.49 -17.85 16.18
C VAL A 173 -5.28 -17.80 15.23
N LYS A 174 -5.39 -17.02 14.15
CA LYS A 174 -4.33 -16.92 13.12
C LYS A 174 -3.28 -15.88 13.50
N TRP A 175 -3.74 -14.76 14.07
CA TRP A 175 -2.90 -13.64 14.46
C TRP A 175 -3.40 -13.00 15.74
N ILE A 176 -2.47 -12.52 16.57
CA ILE A 176 -2.76 -11.78 17.79
C ILE A 176 -2.01 -10.46 17.72
N TYR A 177 -2.73 -9.37 17.98
CA TYR A 177 -2.16 -8.04 18.13
C TYR A 177 -2.21 -7.65 19.61
N ILE A 178 -1.07 -7.25 20.16
CA ILE A 178 -0.91 -6.88 21.56
C ILE A 178 -0.43 -5.44 21.60
N ASN A 179 -1.18 -4.57 22.27
CA ASN A 179 -0.77 -3.20 22.55
C ASN A 179 -0.40 -3.07 24.02
N ILE A 180 0.76 -2.49 24.31
CA ILE A 180 1.29 -2.29 25.66
C ILE A 180 1.40 -0.79 25.94
N ASN A 181 0.76 -0.35 27.02
CA ASN A 181 0.70 1.05 27.48
C ASN A 181 0.31 2.05 26.37
N ASP A 182 -0.50 1.61 25.41
CA ASP A 182 -0.93 2.38 24.22
C ASP A 182 0.21 2.89 23.32
N THR A 183 1.45 2.45 23.55
CA THR A 183 2.64 2.93 22.83
C THR A 183 3.30 1.89 21.93
N LEU A 184 3.17 0.60 22.26
CA LEU A 184 3.87 -0.46 21.56
C LEU A 184 2.90 -1.53 21.07
N GLY A 185 2.78 -1.66 19.75
CA GLY A 185 1.95 -2.66 19.09
C GLY A 185 2.78 -3.81 18.53
N ILE A 186 2.53 -5.03 19.01
CA ILE A 186 3.19 -6.25 18.58
C ILE A 186 2.18 -7.14 17.88
N SER A 187 2.50 -7.59 16.66
CA SER A 187 1.70 -8.56 15.91
C SER A 187 2.40 -9.90 15.89
N ILE A 188 1.70 -10.95 16.32
CA ILE A 188 2.23 -12.30 16.43
C ILE A 188 1.45 -13.23 15.51
N ASN A 189 2.16 -13.94 14.62
CA ASN A 189 1.59 -14.97 13.76
C ASN A 189 1.50 -16.30 14.52
N MET A 190 0.29 -16.72 14.86
CA MET A 190 0.06 -17.92 15.65
C MET A 190 0.21 -19.22 14.84
N MET A 191 0.16 -19.15 13.50
CA MET A 191 0.39 -20.34 12.66
C MET A 191 1.82 -20.88 12.77
N ASN A 192 2.76 -20.03 13.19
CA ASN A 192 4.19 -20.37 13.26
C ASN A 192 4.72 -20.50 14.69
N THR A 193 3.91 -20.26 15.72
CA THR A 193 4.40 -20.31 17.11
C THR A 193 4.48 -21.73 17.67
N GLY A 194 3.84 -22.72 17.04
CA GLY A 194 3.87 -24.13 17.48
C GLY A 194 3.39 -24.36 18.93
N SER A 195 2.85 -23.33 19.58
CA SER A 195 2.52 -23.32 21.00
C SER A 195 1.04 -23.67 21.15
N ASP A 196 0.75 -24.97 21.07
CA ASP A 196 -0.60 -25.44 21.34
C ASP A 196 -0.96 -25.22 22.82
N GLU A 197 0.03 -25.25 23.72
CA GLU A 197 -0.09 -24.90 25.14
C GLU A 197 1.25 -24.32 25.64
N GLY A 198 1.26 -23.06 26.07
CA GLY A 198 2.48 -22.44 26.62
C GLY A 198 2.39 -20.92 26.64
N SER A 199 3.00 -20.31 27.66
CA SER A 199 3.14 -18.87 27.72
C SER A 199 3.96 -18.37 26.53
N ILE A 200 3.48 -17.36 25.82
CA ILE A 200 4.25 -16.68 24.78
C ILE A 200 5.11 -15.61 25.45
N TYR A 201 6.43 -15.72 25.30
CA TYR A 201 7.38 -14.76 25.84
C TYR A 201 7.64 -13.64 24.84
N ILE A 202 7.53 -12.41 25.30
CA ILE A 202 7.66 -11.21 24.49
C ILE A 202 8.64 -10.28 25.19
N ASP A 203 9.86 -10.19 24.67
CA ASP A 203 10.83 -9.19 25.11
C ASP A 203 10.81 -7.98 24.17
N ILE A 204 10.31 -6.85 24.68
CA ILE A 204 10.15 -5.63 23.88
C ILE A 204 11.50 -4.99 23.51
N SER A 205 12.56 -5.25 24.29
CA SER A 205 13.89 -4.72 24.03
C SER A 205 14.53 -5.37 22.79
N GLN A 206 14.32 -6.68 22.60
CA GLN A 206 14.81 -7.40 21.42
C GLN A 206 14.14 -6.90 20.14
N HIS A 207 12.85 -6.52 20.22
CA HIS A 207 12.14 -5.95 19.09
C HIS A 207 12.74 -4.59 18.68
N ASN A 208 13.04 -3.74 19.65
CA ASN A 208 13.68 -2.44 19.42
C ASN A 208 15.11 -2.58 18.87
N LEU A 209 15.89 -3.56 19.36
CA LEU A 209 17.25 -3.82 18.87
C LEU A 209 17.26 -4.25 17.39
N ASN A 210 16.33 -5.12 16.99
CA ASN A 210 16.22 -5.54 15.59
C ASN A 210 15.81 -4.38 14.68
N LEU A 211 14.86 -3.54 15.11
CA LEU A 211 14.45 -2.35 14.36
C LEU A 211 15.60 -1.35 14.23
N SER A 212 16.35 -1.11 15.31
CA SER A 212 17.52 -0.23 15.33
C SER A 212 18.62 -0.72 14.37
N ASN A 213 18.89 -2.02 14.34
CA ASN A 213 19.89 -2.60 13.44
C ASN A 213 19.50 -2.44 11.97
N GLU A 214 18.23 -2.69 11.63
CA GLU A 214 17.73 -2.47 10.26
C GLU A 214 17.75 -0.98 9.87
N MET A 215 17.36 -0.07 10.78
CA MET A 215 17.47 1.37 10.55
C MET A 215 18.93 1.82 10.32
N SER A 216 19.88 1.27 11.09
CA SER A 216 21.31 1.58 10.94
C SER A 216 21.85 1.17 9.56
N LYS A 217 21.43 0.01 9.03
CA LYS A 217 21.75 -0.41 7.66
C LYS A 217 21.19 0.57 6.63
N VAL A 218 19.91 0.92 6.74
CA VAL A 218 19.26 1.88 5.84
C VAL A 218 19.97 3.24 5.85
N TYR A 219 20.34 3.75 7.03
CA TYR A 219 21.11 5.00 7.15
C TYR A 219 22.46 4.89 6.44
N THR A 220 23.14 3.76 6.58
CA THR A 220 24.43 3.51 5.90
C THR A 220 24.26 3.49 4.38
N ASP A 221 23.24 2.82 3.87
CA ASP A 221 22.94 2.74 2.44
C ASP A 221 22.58 4.12 1.87
N ILE A 222 21.77 4.91 2.58
CA ILE A 222 21.44 6.29 2.20
C ILE A 222 22.70 7.15 2.15
N ARG A 223 23.61 7.00 3.12
CA ARG A 223 24.87 7.74 3.12
C ARG A 223 25.73 7.38 1.90
N ILE A 224 25.87 6.10 1.59
CA ILE A 224 26.61 5.63 0.40
C ILE A 224 25.98 6.17 -0.89
N LEU A 225 24.64 6.18 -0.97
CA LEU A 225 23.92 6.74 -2.10
C LEU A 225 24.18 8.24 -2.25
N LYS A 226 24.20 8.98 -1.14
CA LYS A 226 24.53 10.41 -1.14
C LYS A 226 25.95 10.66 -1.64
N ASP A 227 26.94 9.93 -1.14
CA ASP A 227 28.34 10.09 -1.59
C ASP A 227 28.49 9.80 -3.10
N ARG A 228 27.75 8.81 -3.62
CA ARG A 228 27.69 8.52 -5.07
C ARG A 228 27.02 9.64 -5.87
N LEU A 229 25.97 10.24 -5.33
CA LEU A 229 25.29 11.37 -5.98
C LEU A 229 26.20 12.60 -6.03
N ASP A 230 26.90 12.92 -4.94
CA ASP A 230 27.87 14.02 -4.88
C ASP A 230 29.03 13.79 -5.88
N PHE A 231 29.48 12.55 -6.04
CA PHE A 231 30.46 12.21 -7.08
C PHE A 231 29.93 12.42 -8.50
N LEU A 232 28.68 12.04 -8.77
CA LEU A 232 28.04 12.25 -10.07
C LEU A 232 27.87 13.74 -10.37
N ASP A 233 27.41 14.54 -9.41
CA ASP A 233 27.26 15.99 -9.57
C ASP A 233 28.60 16.67 -9.89
N ASN A 234 29.67 16.28 -9.20
CA ASN A 234 31.02 16.76 -9.50
C ASN A 234 31.48 16.35 -10.91
N SER A 235 31.16 15.11 -11.33
CA SER A 235 31.49 14.60 -12.66
C SER A 235 30.71 15.35 -13.76
N ILE A 236 29.41 15.59 -13.56
CA ILE A 236 28.56 16.37 -14.47
C ILE A 236 29.06 17.80 -14.59
N SER A 237 29.43 18.44 -13.47
CA SER A 237 30.02 19.78 -13.46
C SER A 237 31.32 19.85 -14.26
N SER A 238 32.20 18.85 -14.10
CA SER A 238 33.43 18.73 -14.90
C SER A 238 33.16 18.57 -16.39
N ILE A 239 32.21 17.69 -16.77
CA ILE A 239 31.78 17.50 -18.16
C ILE A 239 31.23 18.80 -18.74
N SER A 240 30.37 19.50 -18.01
CA SER A 240 29.80 20.79 -18.41
C SER A 240 30.89 21.84 -18.68
N ASN A 241 31.87 21.95 -17.78
CA ASN A 241 33.02 22.83 -17.97
C ASN A 241 33.85 22.47 -19.21
N ASN A 242 34.10 21.18 -19.45
CA ASN A 242 34.84 20.73 -20.62
C ASN A 242 34.08 20.99 -21.93
N LEU A 243 32.75 20.79 -21.94
CA LEU A 243 31.89 21.13 -23.08
C LEU A 243 31.91 22.63 -23.39
N SER A 244 31.86 23.48 -22.36
CA SER A 244 31.94 24.94 -22.55
C SER A 244 33.25 25.36 -23.20
N LYS A 245 34.39 24.76 -22.80
CA LYS A 245 35.70 24.99 -23.41
C LYS A 245 35.74 24.50 -24.85
N PHE A 246 35.20 23.30 -25.12
CA PHE A 246 35.14 22.74 -26.47
C PHE A 246 34.33 23.64 -27.41
N LEU A 247 33.16 24.12 -26.99
CA LEU A 247 32.35 25.07 -27.76
C LEU A 247 33.12 26.36 -28.05
N SER A 248 33.88 26.89 -27.08
CA SER A 248 34.74 28.06 -27.31
C SER A 248 35.82 27.79 -28.36
N TYR A 249 36.41 26.60 -28.37
CA TYR A 249 37.39 26.22 -29.39
C TYR A 249 36.74 26.09 -30.77
N VAL A 250 35.57 25.46 -30.87
CA VAL A 250 34.83 25.33 -32.13
C VAL A 250 34.48 26.72 -32.69
N ASN A 251 33.98 27.64 -31.86
CA ASN A 251 33.67 29.00 -32.29
C ASN A 251 34.91 29.77 -32.78
N ASP A 252 36.07 29.58 -32.14
CA ASP A 252 37.33 30.21 -32.58
C ASP A 252 37.80 29.63 -33.93
N VAL A 253 37.66 28.31 -34.12
CA VAL A 253 37.95 27.64 -35.40
C VAL A 253 37.01 28.14 -36.50
N GLU A 254 35.70 28.20 -36.24
CA GLU A 254 34.71 28.72 -37.19
C GLU A 254 35.04 30.16 -37.60
N ARG A 255 35.43 31.02 -36.65
CA ARG A 255 35.87 32.40 -36.93
C ARG A 255 37.16 32.44 -37.75
N LYS A 256 38.11 31.53 -37.53
CA LYS A 256 39.33 31.45 -38.32
C LYS A 256 39.05 31.00 -39.75
N ILE A 257 38.15 30.03 -39.93
CA ILE A 257 37.71 29.56 -41.25
C ILE A 257 37.05 30.71 -42.03
N SER A 258 36.16 31.48 -41.39
CA SER A 258 35.51 32.61 -42.07
C SER A 258 36.50 33.71 -42.50
N LEU A 259 37.54 33.97 -41.71
CA LEU A 259 38.61 34.91 -42.07
C LEU A 259 39.48 34.41 -43.24
N ILE A 260 39.64 33.09 -43.40
CA ILE A 260 40.35 32.49 -44.54
C ILE A 260 39.51 32.67 -45.80
N ASP A 261 38.22 32.37 -45.74
CA ASP A 261 37.29 32.57 -46.87
C ASP A 261 37.26 34.05 -47.32
N GLU A 262 37.29 34.99 -46.39
CA GLU A 262 37.33 36.43 -46.70
C GLU A 262 38.66 36.85 -47.36
N LYS A 263 39.80 36.34 -46.86
CA LYS A 263 41.10 36.60 -47.47
C LYS A 263 41.24 35.99 -48.87
N ASP A 264 40.76 34.78 -49.09
CA ASP A 264 40.80 34.15 -50.42
C ASP A 264 39.95 34.94 -51.42
N ARG A 265 38.82 35.50 -50.98
CA ARG A 265 37.99 36.42 -51.76
C ARG A 265 38.72 37.73 -52.09
N ASP A 266 39.42 38.34 -51.15
CA ASP A 266 40.20 39.57 -51.41
C ASP A 266 41.37 39.31 -52.35
N LEU A 267 42.06 38.18 -52.18
CA LEU A 267 43.21 37.81 -53.01
C LEU A 267 42.79 37.56 -54.46
N SER A 268 41.63 36.93 -54.67
CA SER A 268 41.06 36.75 -55.99
C SER A 268 40.66 38.08 -56.65
N ILE A 269 40.11 39.06 -55.89
CA ILE A 269 39.85 40.43 -56.39
C ILE A 269 41.14 41.14 -56.81
N ILE A 270 42.20 41.04 -56.00
CA ILE A 270 43.51 41.64 -56.31
C ILE A 270 44.12 41.00 -57.57
N LEU A 271 44.03 39.67 -57.69
CA LEU A 271 44.55 38.95 -58.86
C LEU A 271 43.84 39.41 -60.15
N TYR A 272 42.49 39.54 -60.11
CA TYR A 272 41.71 40.09 -61.20
C TYR A 272 42.15 41.52 -61.56
N SER A 273 42.40 42.35 -60.55
CA SER A 273 42.83 43.75 -60.75
C SER A 273 44.21 43.83 -61.42
N ILE A 274 45.16 42.97 -61.04
CA ILE A 274 46.49 42.88 -61.65
C ILE A 274 46.39 42.40 -63.11
N ILE A 275 45.54 41.41 -63.40
CA ILE A 275 45.29 40.94 -64.77
C ILE A 275 44.73 42.09 -65.64
N ILE A 276 43.82 42.91 -65.10
CA ILE A 276 43.29 44.09 -65.81
C ILE A 276 44.40 45.14 -66.05
N LEU A 277 45.19 45.46 -65.03
CA LEU A 277 46.27 46.46 -65.13
C LEU A 277 47.37 46.04 -66.11
N THR A 278 47.76 44.77 -66.11
CA THR A 278 48.73 44.24 -67.07
C THR A 278 48.19 44.26 -68.50
N SER A 279 46.90 43.99 -68.68
CA SER A 279 46.22 44.11 -69.99
C SER A 279 46.24 45.55 -70.51
N ILE A 280 46.00 46.53 -69.63
CA ILE A 280 46.05 47.96 -69.96
C ILE A 280 47.48 48.39 -70.29
N SER A 281 48.48 47.97 -69.49
CA SER A 281 49.89 48.26 -69.73
C SER A 281 50.39 47.69 -71.06
N LEU A 282 49.98 46.46 -71.40
CA LEU A 282 50.28 45.85 -72.69
C LEU A 282 49.67 46.66 -73.84
N SER A 283 48.42 47.11 -73.67
CA SER A 283 47.72 47.95 -74.64
C SER A 283 48.43 49.29 -74.87
N ILE A 284 48.88 49.95 -73.80
CA ILE A 284 49.66 51.20 -73.86
C ILE A 284 51.03 50.96 -74.51
N SER A 285 51.68 49.86 -74.19
CA SER A 285 52.98 49.51 -74.77
C SER A 285 52.87 49.26 -76.27
N ILE A 286 51.85 48.53 -76.72
CA ILE A 286 51.51 48.33 -78.13
C ILE A 286 51.23 49.68 -78.80
N TYR A 287 50.45 50.55 -78.15
CA TYR A 287 50.15 51.89 -78.66
C TYR A 287 51.42 52.75 -78.81
N SER A 288 52.35 52.71 -77.84
CA SER A 288 53.62 53.44 -77.89
C SER A 288 54.55 52.93 -79.00
N LEU A 289 54.54 51.60 -79.25
CA LEU A 289 55.27 50.96 -80.32
C LEU A 289 54.71 51.36 -81.70
N MET A 290 53.40 51.54 -81.80
CA MET A 290 52.77 52.11 -83.00
C MET A 290 53.07 53.61 -83.15
N GLY A 291 53.21 54.35 -82.05
CA GLY A 291 53.56 55.78 -82.04
C GLY A 291 54.99 56.09 -82.48
N ARG A 292 55.93 55.13 -82.34
CA ARG A 292 57.33 55.28 -82.79
C ARG A 292 57.52 55.12 -84.32
N LYS A 293 56.46 54.93 -85.09
CA LYS A 293 56.48 54.90 -86.56
C LYS A 293 56.10 56.23 -87.22
N ARG A 294 56.20 57.36 -86.52
CA ARG A 294 55.96 58.70 -87.10
C ARG A 294 57.08 59.65 -86.77
#